data_AF-A0A840HHE5-F1
#
_entry.id   AF-A0A840HHE5-F1
#
_cell.length_a   1.000
_cell.length_b   1.000
_cell.length_c   1.000
_cell.angle_alpha   90.00
_cell.angle_beta   90.00
_cell.angle_gamma   90.00
#
_symmetry.space_group_name_H-M   'P 1'
#
loop_
_entity.id
_entity.type
_entity.pdbx_description
1 polymer ?
#
loop_
_entity_poly.entity_id
_entity_poly.type
_entity_poly.pdbx_seq_one_letter_code
_entity_poly.pdbx_strand_id
1 'polypeptide(L)'
;MIDEIEELRKRVDAGNAPRGVQHDSVDAIDHVRGIGNIGAHMEKDINTIIDVDPHEAQRLIELTEMLFEEWYEARHRREQRLKKIGAIAAEKALAKKPPAKDGPQTL
;
A
#
# COMPACT_ATOMS: atom_id res chain seq x y z
N MET A 1 -8.33 -19.07 -7.09
CA MET A 1 -7.65 -17.84 -7.53
C MET A 1 -8.52 -16.90 -8.38
N ILE A 2 -9.36 -17.40 -9.30
CA ILE A 2 -10.26 -16.55 -10.10
C ILE A 2 -11.34 -15.91 -9.21
N ASP A 3 -11.93 -16.69 -8.31
CA ASP A 3 -12.96 -16.23 -7.37
C ASP A 3 -12.46 -15.07 -6.48
N GLU A 4 -11.18 -15.11 -6.08
CA GLU A 4 -10.55 -14.08 -5.26
C GLU A 4 -10.35 -12.76 -6.02
N ILE A 5 -10.05 -12.81 -7.32
CA ILE A 5 -9.97 -11.63 -8.18
C ILE A 5 -11.36 -11.05 -8.39
N GLU A 6 -12.35 -11.87 -8.68
CA GLU A 6 -13.73 -11.42 -8.83
C GLU A 6 -14.27 -10.77 -7.55
N GLU A 7 -13.99 -11.38 -6.39
CA GLU A 7 -14.35 -10.80 -5.11
C GLU A 7 -13.64 -9.47 -4.88
N LEU A 8 -12.34 -9.39 -5.19
CA LEU A 8 -11.59 -8.14 -5.06
C LEU A 8 -12.16 -7.04 -5.97
N ARG A 9 -12.57 -7.36 -7.21
CA ARG A 9 -13.24 -6.41 -8.11
C ARG A 9 -14.54 -5.89 -7.51
N LYS A 10 -15.41 -6.77 -7.02
CA LYS A 10 -16.68 -6.37 -6.34
C LYS A 10 -16.42 -5.44 -5.17
N ARG A 11 -15.35 -5.70 -4.41
CA ARG A 11 -14.95 -4.86 -3.29
C ARG A 11 -14.50 -3.46 -3.71
N VAL A 12 -13.78 -3.35 -4.83
CA VAL A 12 -13.41 -2.05 -5.43
C VAL A 12 -14.67 -1.32 -5.89
N ASP A 13 -15.57 -1.98 -6.64
CA ASP A 13 -16.83 -1.40 -7.11
C ASP A 13 -17.72 -0.89 -5.96
N ALA A 14 -17.79 -1.66 -4.87
CA ALA A 14 -18.55 -1.29 -3.68
C ALA A 14 -17.85 -0.23 -2.80
N GLY A 15 -16.65 0.23 -3.17
CA GLY A 15 -15.86 1.19 -2.40
C GLY A 15 -15.37 0.65 -1.05
N ASN A 16 -15.35 -0.67 -0.87
CA ASN A 16 -14.97 -1.35 0.38
C ASN A 16 -13.58 -2.04 0.30
N ALA A 17 -12.88 -1.86 -0.83
CA ALA A 17 -11.56 -2.40 -1.04
C ALA A 17 -10.53 -1.81 -0.04
N PRO A 18 -9.45 -2.55 0.27
CA PRO A 18 -8.35 -2.02 1.03
C PRO A 18 -7.79 -0.74 0.39
N ARG A 19 -7.33 0.20 1.21
CA ARG A 19 -6.78 1.48 0.73
C ARG A 19 -5.62 1.25 -0.24
N GLY A 20 -5.69 1.88 -1.40
CA GLY A 20 -4.67 1.77 -2.45
C GLY A 20 -4.99 0.72 -3.51
N VAL A 21 -5.95 -0.18 -3.26
CA VAL A 21 -6.41 -1.14 -4.28
C VAL A 21 -7.40 -0.45 -5.21
N GLN A 22 -7.07 -0.43 -6.49
CA GLN A 22 -7.84 0.21 -7.56
C GLN A 22 -8.09 -0.77 -8.71
N HIS A 23 -9.01 -0.43 -9.63
CA HIS A 23 -9.37 -1.30 -10.75
C HIS A 23 -8.16 -1.69 -11.61
N ASP A 24 -7.28 -0.74 -11.91
CA ASP A 24 -6.06 -0.94 -12.69
C ASP A 24 -5.09 -1.94 -12.03
N SER A 25 -4.98 -1.89 -10.71
CA SER A 25 -4.16 -2.81 -9.93
C SER A 25 -4.74 -4.21 -9.97
N VAL A 26 -6.06 -4.34 -9.88
CA VAL A 26 -6.75 -5.65 -9.98
C VAL A 26 -6.62 -6.22 -11.39
N ASP A 27 -6.74 -5.38 -12.42
CA ASP A 27 -6.51 -5.77 -13.81
C ASP A 27 -5.07 -6.23 -14.05
N ALA A 28 -4.08 -5.50 -13.54
CA ALA A 28 -2.68 -5.87 -13.67
C ALA A 28 -2.38 -7.23 -13.02
N ILE A 29 -2.94 -7.49 -11.82
CA ILE A 29 -2.82 -8.77 -11.14
C ILE A 29 -3.47 -9.90 -11.95
N ASP A 30 -4.66 -9.65 -12.51
CA ASP A 30 -5.38 -10.64 -13.32
C ASP A 30 -4.67 -10.94 -14.65
N HIS A 31 -4.08 -9.92 -15.29
CA HIS A 31 -3.25 -10.10 -16.48
C HIS A 31 -2.01 -10.94 -16.17
N VAL A 32 -1.29 -10.67 -15.08
CA VAL A 32 -0.11 -11.45 -14.69
C VAL A 32 -0.48 -12.90 -14.36
N ARG A 33 -1.64 -13.13 -13.74
CA ARG A 33 -2.19 -14.49 -13.54
C ARG A 33 -2.45 -15.21 -14.87
N GLY A 34 -2.94 -14.50 -15.87
CA GLY A 34 -3.27 -15.03 -17.20
C GLY A 34 -2.06 -15.29 -18.09
N ILE A 35 -0.88 -14.78 -17.76
CA ILE A 35 0.36 -15.02 -18.51
C ILE A 35 0.86 -16.45 -18.22
N GLY A 36 1.03 -17.20 -19.31
CA GLY A 36 0.91 -18.66 -19.41
C GLY A 36 1.90 -19.54 -18.64
N ASN A 37 2.92 -19.00 -17.97
CA ASN A 37 3.93 -19.82 -17.28
C ASN A 37 4.04 -19.56 -15.77
N ILE A 38 3.33 -18.57 -15.22
CA ILE A 38 3.36 -18.21 -13.79
C ILE A 38 2.06 -18.61 -13.07
N GLY A 39 0.91 -18.51 -13.74
CA GLY A 39 -0.41 -18.79 -13.14
C GLY A 39 -1.22 -19.92 -13.78
N ALA A 40 -0.84 -20.41 -14.97
CA ALA A 40 -1.70 -21.27 -15.79
C ALA A 40 -1.97 -22.68 -15.20
N HIS A 41 -1.20 -23.12 -14.20
CA HIS A 41 -1.30 -24.48 -13.64
C HIS A 41 -1.36 -24.53 -12.11
N MET A 42 -2.00 -23.56 -11.45
CA MET A 42 -2.19 -23.63 -9.99
C MET A 42 -3.09 -24.78 -9.51
N GLU A 43 -3.86 -25.44 -10.39
CA GLU A 43 -4.85 -26.43 -9.95
C GLU A 43 -4.82 -27.82 -10.61
N LYS A 44 -4.11 -28.09 -11.72
CA LYS A 44 -4.29 -29.39 -12.44
C LYS A 44 -3.10 -30.14 -13.05
N ASP A 45 -1.90 -29.59 -13.20
CA ASP A 45 -0.77 -30.38 -13.74
C ASP A 45 0.58 -29.94 -13.15
N ILE A 46 0.97 -30.56 -12.03
CA ILE A 46 2.26 -30.32 -11.36
C ILE A 46 3.43 -31.07 -12.00
N ASN A 47 3.17 -31.94 -12.98
CA ASN A 47 4.18 -32.81 -13.60
C ASN A 47 4.78 -32.22 -14.90
N THR A 48 4.39 -31.00 -15.27
CA THR A 48 4.88 -30.32 -16.47
C THR A 48 5.91 -29.27 -16.08
N ILE A 49 7.16 -29.44 -16.55
CA ILE A 49 8.16 -28.37 -16.47
C ILE A 49 7.81 -27.36 -17.56
N ILE A 50 7.46 -26.16 -17.14
CA ILE A 50 7.09 -25.07 -18.05
C ILE A 50 8.27 -24.12 -18.15
N ASP A 51 8.68 -23.80 -19.38
CA ASP A 51 9.66 -22.77 -19.63
C ASP A 51 9.05 -21.40 -19.33
N VAL A 52 9.55 -20.75 -18.28
CA VAL A 52 9.20 -19.38 -17.94
C VAL A 52 10.14 -18.47 -18.70
N ASP A 53 9.59 -17.59 -19.54
CA ASP A 53 10.39 -16.53 -20.15
C ASP A 53 10.85 -15.58 -19.02
N PRO A 54 12.17 -15.31 -18.87
CA PRO A 54 12.68 -14.35 -17.89
C PRO A 54 11.98 -12.98 -17.92
N HIS A 55 11.48 -12.55 -19.08
CA HIS A 55 10.71 -11.32 -19.21
C HIS A 55 9.37 -11.39 -18.46
N GLU A 56 8.69 -12.53 -18.42
CA GLU A 56 7.43 -12.73 -17.70
C GLU A 56 7.63 -12.68 -16.18
N ALA A 57 8.67 -13.36 -15.69
CA ALA A 57 9.05 -13.33 -14.27
C ALA A 57 9.43 -11.91 -13.83
N GLN A 58 10.16 -11.18 -14.69
CA GLN A 58 10.51 -9.78 -14.42
C GLN A 58 9.26 -8.90 -14.30
N ARG A 59 8.21 -9.09 -15.13
CA ARG A 59 6.96 -8.33 -15.00
C ARG A 59 6.23 -8.57 -13.69
N LEU A 60 6.22 -9.81 -13.20
CA LEU A 60 5.63 -10.11 -11.89
C LEU A 60 6.40 -9.41 -10.76
N ILE A 61 7.73 -9.42 -10.83
CA ILE A 61 8.58 -8.73 -9.85
C ILE A 61 8.29 -7.23 -9.87
N GLU A 62 8.29 -6.61 -11.05
CA GLU A 62 7.99 -5.19 -11.22
C GLU A 62 6.61 -4.82 -10.66
N LEU A 63 5.58 -5.63 -10.95
CA LEU A 63 4.25 -5.43 -10.38
C LEU A 63 4.28 -5.53 -8.85
N THR A 64 4.95 -6.54 -8.30
CA THR A 64 5.03 -6.76 -6.85
C THR A 64 5.75 -5.59 -6.15
N GLU A 65 6.87 -5.12 -6.70
CA GLU A 65 7.63 -3.98 -6.18
C GLU A 65 6.78 -2.71 -6.17
N MET A 66 6.08 -2.42 -7.27
CA MET A 66 5.16 -1.29 -7.37
C MET A 66 4.06 -1.36 -6.30
N LEU A 67 3.43 -2.52 -6.11
CA LEU A 67 2.38 -2.70 -5.09
C LEU A 67 2.93 -2.48 -3.67
N PHE A 68 4.15 -2.94 -3.36
CA PHE A 68 4.77 -2.68 -2.07
C PHE A 68 5.03 -1.19 -1.83
N GLU A 69 5.60 -0.51 -2.83
CA GLU A 69 5.87 0.91 -2.74
C GLU A 69 4.59 1.71 -2.50
N GLU A 70 3.52 1.42 -3.26
CA GLU A 70 2.28 2.18 -3.19
C GLU A 70 1.46 1.87 -1.94
N TRP A 71 1.32 0.60 -1.57
CA TRP A 71 0.40 0.20 -0.51
C TRP A 71 1.03 0.32 0.88
N TYR A 72 2.32 0.07 1.01
CA TYR A 72 3.00 0.03 2.31
C TYR A 72 3.93 1.23 2.51
N GLU A 73 4.86 1.47 1.58
CA GLU A 73 5.88 2.48 1.81
C GLU A 73 5.31 3.90 1.71
N ALA A 74 4.55 4.20 0.66
CA ALA A 74 3.95 5.52 0.46
C ALA A 74 3.04 5.90 1.63
N ARG A 75 2.29 4.92 2.16
CA ARG A 75 1.49 5.08 3.37
C ARG A 75 2.37 5.45 4.56
N HIS A 76 3.42 4.67 4.83
CA HIS A 76 4.31 4.94 5.96
C HIS A 76 4.99 6.31 5.84
N ARG A 77 5.50 6.65 4.65
CA ARG A 77 6.08 7.96 4.34
C ARG A 77 5.09 9.09 4.61
N ARG A 78 3.81 8.91 4.22
CA ARG A 78 2.75 9.89 4.49
C ARG A 78 2.51 10.07 5.99
N GLU A 79 2.41 8.98 6.76
CA GLU A 79 2.25 9.02 8.22
C GLU A 79 3.41 9.78 8.89
N GLN A 80 4.66 9.51 8.49
CA GLN A 80 5.82 10.22 9.02
C GLN A 80 5.77 11.72 8.72
N ARG A 81 5.43 12.11 7.48
CA ARG A 81 5.32 13.54 7.10
C ARG A 81 4.27 14.26 7.94
N LEU A 82 3.11 13.65 8.13
CA LEU A 82 2.03 14.25 8.92
C LEU A 82 2.40 14.36 10.41
N LYS A 83 3.09 13.36 10.96
CA LYS A 83 3.63 13.43 12.34
C LYS A 83 4.59 14.60 12.52
N LYS A 84 5.49 14.85 11.56
CA LYS A 84 6.43 15.99 11.60
C LYS A 84 5.69 17.33 11.64
N ILE A 85 4.65 17.49 10.83
CA ILE A 85 3.82 18.71 10.81
C ILE A 85 3.13 18.90 12.17
N GLY A 86 2.56 17.84 12.74
CA GLY A 86 1.95 17.87 14.07
C GLY A 86 2.93 18.25 15.18
N ALA A 87 4.16 17.74 15.13
CA ALA A 87 5.22 18.10 16.08
C ALA A 87 5.57 19.59 16.02
N ILE A 88 5.77 20.15 14.82
CA ILE A 88 6.04 21.59 14.63
C ILE A 88 4.90 22.45 15.19
N ALA A 89 3.63 22.04 14.99
CA ALA A 89 2.49 22.76 15.52
C ALA A 89 2.46 22.74 17.06
N ALA A 90 2.75 21.59 17.67
CA ALA A 90 2.81 21.43 19.13
C ALA A 90 3.93 22.27 19.75
N GLU A 91 5.13 22.26 19.15
CA GLU A 91 6.27 23.08 19.59
C GLU A 91 5.91 24.58 19.58
N LYS A 92 5.29 25.07 18.50
CA LYS A 92 4.84 26.46 18.41
C LYS A 92 3.75 26.82 19.43
N ALA A 93 2.86 25.87 19.75
CA ALA A 93 1.82 26.08 20.76
C ALA A 93 2.43 26.19 22.17
N LEU A 94 3.42 25.36 22.49
CA LEU A 94 4.16 25.44 23.76
C LEU A 94 4.93 26.75 23.89
N ALA A 95 5.58 27.20 22.82
CA ALA A 95 6.32 28.47 22.79
C ALA A 95 5.41 29.72 22.91
N LYS A 96 4.11 29.60 22.63
CA LYS A 96 3.13 30.70 22.80
C LYS A 96 2.55 30.80 24.22
N LYS A 97 2.87 29.88 25.14
CA LYS A 97 2.40 29.97 26.53
C LYS A 97 3.15 31.12 27.22
N PRO A 98 2.47 32.18 27.68
CA PRO A 98 3.16 33.32 28.29
C PRO A 98 3.84 32.87 29.60
N PRO A 99 4.97 33.51 30.00
CA PRO A 99 5.56 33.23 31.30
C PRO A 99 4.50 33.48 32.38
N ALA A 100 4.37 32.52 33.30
CA ALA A 100 3.52 32.68 34.46
C ALA A 100 3.90 34.01 35.13
N LYS A 101 2.93 34.91 35.29
CA LYS A 101 3.15 36.13 36.05
C LYS A 101 3.37 35.69 37.49
N ASP A 102 4.61 35.65 37.93
CA ASP A 102 4.95 35.59 39.35
C ASP A 102 4.34 36.84 40.01
N GLY A 103 3.24 36.62 40.72
CA GLY A 103 2.60 37.66 41.54
C GLY A 103 3.49 38.02 42.73
N PRO A 104 3.48 39.29 43.17
CA PRO A 104 4.48 39.78 44.12
C PRO A 104 4.41 39.07 45.47
N GLN A 105 5.60 38.73 45.98
CA GLN A 105 5.85 38.33 47.36
C GLN A 105 5.33 39.44 48.29
N THR A 106 4.43 39.08 49.22
CA THR A 106 4.13 39.91 50.38
C THR A 106 4.53 39.18 51.64
N LEU A 107 5.27 39.92 52.47
CA LEU A 107 5.97 39.60 53.71
C LEU A 107 5.09 38.97 54.80
#